data_AF-A0A970AYG8-F1
#
_entry.id   AF-A0A970AYG8-F1
#
_cell.length_a   1.000
_cell.length_b   1.000
_cell.length_c   1.000
_cell.angle_alpha   90.00
_cell.angle_beta   90.00
_cell.angle_gamma   90.00
#
_symmetry.space_group_name_H-M   'P 1'
#
loop_
_entity.id
_entity.type
_entity.pdbx_description
1 polymer ?
#
loop_
_entity_poly.entity_id
_entity_poly.type
_entity_poly.pdbx_seq_one_letter_code
_entity_poly.pdbx_strand_id
1 'polypeptide(L)'
;MKFDTAWAQTKSYFPLLMDCLADENMQNLNTLLTGGADGKFAIPLAKVSKHLTVLECDESCFIDTRDFESLLSKLQRHELHNVDVLKLDFQSFQLQEPFDLIFTSCSRHYSRNKEFGVWSFIDKILSLSHTGSLLFPEKAHFAVPYDHTHKMGIFMGKIS
;
A
#
# COMPACT_ATOMS: atom_id res chain seq x y z
N MET A 1 25.25 -4.69 -21.96
CA MET A 1 24.95 -3.30 -22.33
C MET A 1 23.70 -2.89 -21.54
N LYS A 2 23.84 -2.06 -20.50
CA LYS A 2 22.67 -1.51 -19.80
C LYS A 2 22.15 -0.38 -20.68
N PHE A 3 20.90 -0.47 -21.10
CA PHE A 3 20.26 0.61 -21.83
C PHE A 3 19.95 1.73 -20.82
N ASP A 4 20.62 2.88 -20.96
CA ASP A 4 20.24 4.13 -20.30
C ASP A 4 18.98 4.65 -20.97
N THR A 5 17.85 4.06 -20.60
CA THR A 5 16.54 4.57 -20.99
C THR A 5 16.00 5.43 -19.86
N ALA A 6 15.24 6.47 -20.19
CA ALA A 6 14.52 7.27 -19.19
C ALA A 6 13.68 6.39 -18.24
N TRP A 7 13.22 5.23 -18.71
CA TRP A 7 12.49 4.21 -17.94
C TRP A 7 13.32 3.54 -16.83
N ALA A 8 14.65 3.52 -16.93
CA ALA A 8 15.52 3.03 -15.85
C ALA A 8 15.63 4.03 -14.69
N GLN A 9 15.27 5.30 -14.93
CA GLN A 9 15.33 6.40 -13.95
C GLN A 9 13.94 6.83 -13.45
N THR A 10 12.86 6.25 -13.98
CA THR A 10 11.49 6.58 -13.54
C THR A 10 11.22 6.04 -12.14
N LYS A 11 10.73 6.92 -11.25
CA LYS A 11 10.20 6.56 -9.93
C LYS A 11 9.09 5.50 -10.07
N SER A 12 9.02 4.55 -9.13
CA SER A 12 7.84 3.68 -9.02
C SER A 12 6.62 4.47 -8.52
N TYR A 13 5.45 3.84 -8.50
CA TYR A 13 4.21 4.53 -8.11
C TYR A 13 4.24 5.07 -6.68
N PHE A 14 4.89 4.37 -5.75
CA PHE A 14 4.91 4.80 -4.35
C PHE A 14 5.69 6.11 -4.14
N PRO A 15 6.94 6.28 -4.63
CA PRO A 15 7.59 7.59 -4.56
C PRO A 15 6.81 8.72 -5.25
N LEU A 16 6.12 8.46 -6.37
CA LEU A 16 5.26 9.46 -7.03
C LEU A 16 4.05 9.85 -6.18
N LEU A 17 3.44 8.88 -5.48
CA LEU A 17 2.39 9.15 -4.50
C LEU A 17 2.92 10.06 -3.38
N MET A 18 4.08 9.74 -2.82
CA MET A 18 4.66 10.54 -1.74
C MET A 18 4.99 11.98 -2.20
N ASP A 19 5.46 12.16 -3.43
CA ASP A 19 5.67 13.49 -4.03
C ASP A 19 4.33 14.25 -4.14
N CYS A 20 3.27 13.60 -4.67
CA CYS A 20 1.94 14.20 -4.81
C CYS A 20 1.34 14.64 -3.46
N LEU A 21 1.43 13.78 -2.44
CA LEU A 21 0.94 14.11 -1.09
C LEU A 21 1.70 15.30 -0.49
N ALA A 22 2.99 15.42 -0.76
CA ALA A 22 3.81 16.54 -0.31
C ALA A 22 3.49 17.84 -1.07
N ASP A 23 3.41 17.78 -2.40
CA ASP A 23 3.18 18.94 -3.27
C ASP A 23 1.80 19.56 -3.08
N GLU A 24 0.77 18.73 -2.89
CA GLU A 24 -0.60 19.19 -2.65
C GLU A 24 -0.84 19.57 -1.17
N ASN A 25 0.19 19.50 -0.32
CA ASN A 25 0.10 19.68 1.13
C ASN A 25 -1.04 18.84 1.75
N MET A 26 -1.26 17.65 1.21
CA MET A 26 -2.27 16.71 1.68
C MET A 26 -1.76 16.03 2.93
N GLN A 27 -1.95 16.72 4.04
CA GLN A 27 -1.70 16.20 5.37
C GLN A 27 -3.01 15.76 6.01
N ASN A 28 -2.90 14.92 7.02
CA ASN A 28 -4.03 14.51 7.86
C ASN A 28 -5.06 13.58 7.21
N LEU A 29 -4.64 12.74 6.27
CA LEU A 29 -5.51 11.73 5.65
C LEU A 29 -5.73 10.52 6.57
N ASN A 30 -6.95 9.99 6.62
CA ASN A 30 -7.24 8.64 7.09
C ASN A 30 -6.85 7.67 5.96
N THR A 31 -5.79 6.91 6.19
CA THR A 31 -5.16 6.11 5.14
C THR A 31 -5.30 4.62 5.42
N LEU A 32 -5.61 3.84 4.39
CA LEU A 32 -5.58 2.38 4.40
C LEU A 32 -4.38 1.88 3.60
N LEU A 33 -3.55 1.04 4.23
CA LEU A 33 -2.52 0.24 3.57
C LEU A 33 -2.91 -1.22 3.58
N THR A 34 -2.96 -1.86 2.40
CA THR A 34 -3.11 -3.32 2.29
C THR A 34 -1.75 -3.95 1.95
N GLY A 35 -1.29 -4.87 2.80
CA GLY A 35 0.04 -5.47 2.73
C GLY A 35 1.10 -4.60 3.43
N GLY A 36 1.19 -4.74 4.76
CA GLY A 36 2.13 -4.01 5.60
C GLY A 36 3.55 -4.56 5.55
N ALA A 37 3.67 -5.88 5.40
CA ALA A 37 4.90 -6.65 5.26
C ALA A 37 6.06 -6.14 6.15
N ASP A 38 7.15 -5.69 5.52
CA ASP A 38 8.39 -5.23 6.15
C ASP A 38 8.35 -3.77 6.62
N GLY A 39 7.21 -3.09 6.47
CA GLY A 39 7.03 -1.69 6.84
C GLY A 39 7.53 -0.67 5.81
N LYS A 40 8.04 -1.11 4.65
CA LYS A 40 8.55 -0.23 3.58
C LYS A 40 7.56 0.87 3.18
N PHE A 41 6.28 0.55 3.14
CA PHE A 41 5.21 1.50 2.82
C PHE A 41 4.52 2.07 4.06
N ALA A 42 4.39 1.26 5.12
CA ALA A 42 3.72 1.67 6.34
C ALA A 42 4.39 2.87 7.01
N ILE A 43 5.72 2.85 7.14
CA ILE A 43 6.49 3.92 7.79
C ILE A 43 6.34 5.28 7.07
N PRO A 44 6.61 5.39 5.75
CA PRO A 44 6.42 6.66 5.03
C PRO A 44 4.96 7.13 4.98
N LEU A 45 3.97 6.22 4.84
CA LEU A 45 2.56 6.61 4.89
C LEU A 45 2.17 7.14 6.27
N ALA A 46 2.59 6.48 7.35
CA ALA A 46 2.31 6.92 8.71
C ALA A 46 2.79 8.35 9.00
N LYS A 47 3.88 8.80 8.35
CA LYS A 47 4.42 10.16 8.52
C LYS A 47 3.58 11.26 7.87
N VAL A 48 2.72 10.91 6.91
CA VAL A 48 1.89 11.88 6.17
C VAL A 48 0.39 11.75 6.48
N SER A 49 -0.02 10.60 7.03
CA SER A 49 -1.40 10.33 7.43
C SER A 49 -1.74 10.91 8.81
N LYS A 50 -2.99 11.35 8.99
CA LYS A 50 -3.55 11.59 10.34
C LYS A 50 -3.60 10.29 11.11
N HIS A 51 -4.07 9.25 10.44
CA HIS A 51 -4.19 7.92 10.96
C HIS A 51 -3.97 6.92 9.83
N LEU A 52 -3.17 5.90 10.09
CA LEU A 52 -2.89 4.82 9.15
C LEU A 52 -3.45 3.51 9.69
N THR A 53 -4.35 2.88 8.94
CA THR A 53 -4.74 1.49 9.17
C THR A 53 -3.95 0.60 8.22
N VAL A 54 -3.21 -0.38 8.77
CA VAL A 54 -2.47 -1.37 8.00
C VAL A 54 -3.12 -2.73 8.13
N LEU A 55 -3.50 -3.34 7.01
CA LEU A 55 -4.00 -4.72 6.96
C LEU A 55 -2.88 -5.65 6.52
N GLU A 56 -2.56 -6.62 7.38
CA GLU A 56 -1.58 -7.67 7.10
C GLU A 56 -2.10 -9.02 7.57
N CYS A 57 -2.01 -10.05 6.73
CA CYS A 57 -2.56 -11.38 7.01
C CYS A 57 -1.48 -12.47 7.16
N ASP A 58 -0.22 -12.14 6.84
CA ASP A 58 0.92 -13.01 7.05
C ASP A 58 1.42 -12.87 8.50
N GLU A 59 1.34 -13.96 9.26
CA GLU A 59 1.76 -13.99 10.66
C GLU A 59 3.24 -13.69 10.84
N SER A 60 4.07 -14.03 9.86
CA SER A 60 5.52 -13.83 9.93
C SER A 60 5.91 -12.36 10.03
N CYS A 61 5.06 -11.45 9.55
CA CYS A 61 5.31 -10.00 9.61
C CYS A 61 5.19 -9.43 11.03
N PHE A 62 4.63 -10.19 11.97
CA PHE A 62 4.39 -9.77 13.36
C PHE A 62 5.41 -10.36 14.35
N ILE A 63 6.33 -11.19 13.89
CA ILE A 63 7.25 -11.92 14.76
C ILE A 63 8.67 -11.44 14.51
N ASP A 64 9.32 -10.93 15.56
CA ASP A 64 10.74 -10.66 15.51
C ASP A 64 11.53 -11.97 15.44
N THR A 65 12.48 -12.04 14.52
CA THR A 65 13.46 -13.12 14.44
C THR A 65 14.86 -12.53 14.47
N ARG A 66 15.88 -13.38 14.49
CA ARG A 66 17.28 -12.92 14.44
C ARG A 66 17.56 -12.05 13.21
N ASP A 67 16.96 -12.40 12.07
CA ASP A 67 17.27 -11.79 10.77
C ASP A 67 16.14 -10.86 10.28
N PHE A 68 15.05 -10.74 11.03
CA PHE A 68 13.88 -9.97 10.64
C PHE A 68 13.27 -9.23 11.82
N GLU A 69 13.21 -7.90 11.72
CA GLU A 69 12.45 -7.03 12.62
C GLU A 69 11.01 -6.91 12.09
N SER A 70 10.05 -7.23 12.95
CA SER A 70 8.61 -7.19 12.66
C SER A 70 8.12 -5.79 12.35
N LEU A 71 6.94 -5.71 11.72
CA LEU A 71 6.28 -4.45 11.42
C LEU A 71 6.03 -3.63 12.69
N LEU A 72 5.55 -4.27 13.77
CA LEU A 72 5.25 -3.60 15.02
C LEU A 72 6.51 -3.01 15.67
N SER A 73 7.59 -3.79 15.75
CA SER A 73 8.87 -3.33 16.31
C SER A 73 9.45 -2.16 15.50
N LYS A 74 9.34 -2.21 14.17
CA LYS A 74 9.72 -1.09 13.30
C LYS A 74 8.90 0.16 13.59
N LEU A 75 7.57 0.07 13.62
CA LEU A 75 6.70 1.22 13.91
C LEU A 75 7.03 1.85 15.26
N GLN A 76 7.25 1.01 16.29
CA GLN A 76 7.65 1.47 17.62
C GLN A 76 9.01 2.19 17.59
N ARG A 77 10.01 1.64 16.89
CA ARG A 77 11.34 2.25 16.75
C ARG A 77 11.31 3.61 16.04
N HIS A 78 10.34 3.83 15.14
CA HIS A 78 10.12 5.11 14.47
C HIS A 78 9.17 6.04 15.26
N GLU A 79 8.74 5.66 16.47
CA GLU A 79 7.84 6.44 17.33
C GLU A 79 6.50 6.77 16.64
N LEU A 80 6.03 5.85 15.78
CA LEU A 80 4.79 6.02 15.02
C LEU A 80 3.59 5.46 15.80
N HIS A 81 2.87 6.35 16.47
CA HIS A 81 1.72 6.01 17.32
C HIS A 81 0.36 6.17 16.64
N ASN A 82 0.32 6.74 15.43
CA ASN A 82 -0.88 6.97 14.65
C ASN A 82 -1.23 5.80 13.71
N VAL A 83 -0.77 4.59 14.04
CA VAL A 83 -0.87 3.42 13.17
C VAL A 83 -1.59 2.28 13.87
N ASP A 84 -2.70 1.83 13.30
CA ASP A 84 -3.37 0.60 13.70
C ASP A 84 -2.99 -0.52 12.74
N VAL A 85 -2.30 -1.54 13.25
CA VAL A 85 -1.97 -2.73 12.47
C VAL A 85 -2.96 -3.84 12.80
N LEU A 86 -3.78 -4.21 11.83
CA LEU A 86 -4.81 -5.21 11.97
C LEU A 86 -4.40 -6.51 11.26
N LYS A 87 -4.34 -7.60 12.04
CA LYS A 87 -4.02 -8.93 11.53
C LYS A 87 -5.24 -9.56 10.87
N LEU A 88 -5.51 -9.21 9.62
CA LEU A 88 -6.69 -9.68 8.88
C LEU A 88 -6.52 -9.63 7.38
N ASP A 89 -7.33 -10.44 6.69
CA ASP A 89 -7.37 -10.45 5.23
C ASP A 89 -8.19 -9.26 4.70
N PHE A 90 -7.67 -8.60 3.65
CA PHE A 90 -8.30 -7.43 3.03
C PHE A 90 -9.77 -7.67 2.64
N GLN A 91 -10.10 -8.85 2.12
CA GLN A 91 -11.47 -9.17 1.70
C GLN A 91 -12.42 -9.28 2.90
N SER A 92 -11.91 -9.74 4.04
CA SER A 92 -12.66 -9.88 5.29
C SER A 92 -12.88 -8.57 6.04
N PHE A 93 -12.11 -7.53 5.72
CA PHE A 93 -12.17 -6.24 6.42
C PHE A 93 -13.54 -5.58 6.27
N GLN A 94 -14.13 -5.10 7.36
CA GLN A 94 -15.38 -4.34 7.32
C GLN A 94 -15.10 -2.88 7.68
N LEU A 95 -15.61 -1.97 6.85
CA LEU A 95 -15.44 -0.54 7.04
C LEU A 95 -16.27 -0.07 8.23
N GLN A 96 -15.66 0.75 9.07
CA GLN A 96 -16.40 1.57 10.04
C GLN A 96 -16.63 2.96 9.46
N GLU A 97 -15.57 3.58 8.94
CA GLU A 97 -15.59 4.89 8.29
C GLU A 97 -14.73 4.86 7.01
N PRO A 98 -15.11 5.55 5.92
CA PRO A 98 -14.33 5.58 4.68
C PRO A 98 -12.93 6.18 4.82
N PHE A 99 -12.00 5.73 3.98
CA PHE A 99 -10.63 6.24 3.92
C PHE A 99 -10.48 7.31 2.84
N ASP A 100 -9.67 8.33 3.13
CA ASP A 100 -9.29 9.39 2.18
C ASP A 100 -8.25 8.89 1.16
N LEU A 101 -7.39 7.95 1.59
CA LEU A 101 -6.34 7.36 0.77
C LEU A 101 -6.31 5.84 0.96
N ILE A 102 -6.32 5.09 -0.13
CA ILE A 102 -6.12 3.64 -0.11
C ILE A 102 -4.91 3.29 -0.98
N PHE A 103 -3.89 2.72 -0.34
CA PHE A 103 -2.71 2.19 -1.00
C PHE A 103 -2.70 0.66 -0.93
N THR A 104 -2.47 0.02 -2.09
CA THR A 104 -2.38 -1.44 -2.18
C THR A 104 -1.03 -1.84 -2.74
N SER A 105 -0.18 -2.46 -1.91
CA SER A 105 1.11 -2.97 -2.35
C SER A 105 0.99 -4.42 -2.72
N CYS A 106 1.04 -4.74 -4.02
CA CYS A 106 1.18 -6.11 -4.52
C CYS A 106 0.09 -7.09 -4.03
N SER A 107 -0.94 -6.62 -3.31
CA SER A 107 -1.73 -7.43 -2.40
C SER A 107 -2.57 -8.45 -3.17
N ARG A 108 -3.05 -8.07 -4.35
CA ARG A 108 -3.73 -8.97 -5.28
C ARG A 108 -2.88 -10.16 -5.76
N HIS A 109 -1.55 -10.03 -5.82
CA HIS A 109 -0.68 -11.08 -6.38
C HIS A 109 -0.40 -12.21 -5.39
N TYR A 110 -0.66 -12.01 -4.10
CA TYR A 110 -0.60 -13.09 -3.11
C TYR A 110 -1.61 -14.17 -3.48
N SER A 111 -1.20 -15.43 -3.34
CA SER A 111 -2.04 -16.60 -3.66
C SER A 111 -3.42 -16.52 -3.01
N ARG A 112 -3.51 -16.00 -1.79
CA ARG A 112 -4.76 -15.78 -1.03
C ARG A 112 -5.76 -14.86 -1.74
N ASN A 113 -5.30 -13.92 -2.57
CA ASN A 113 -6.17 -12.99 -3.30
C ASN A 113 -6.45 -13.44 -4.75
N LYS A 114 -5.84 -14.54 -5.22
CA LYS A 114 -6.09 -15.09 -6.57
C LYS A 114 -7.44 -15.79 -6.69
N GLU A 115 -8.02 -16.21 -5.56
CA GLU A 115 -9.36 -16.81 -5.50
C GLU A 115 -10.46 -15.79 -5.81
N PHE A 116 -10.17 -14.50 -5.64
CA PHE A 116 -11.09 -13.41 -5.93
C PHE A 116 -10.80 -12.76 -7.29
N GLY A 117 -11.86 -12.46 -8.04
CA GLY A 117 -11.76 -11.76 -9.32
C GLY A 117 -11.17 -10.35 -9.17
N VAL A 118 -10.58 -9.82 -10.25
CA VAL A 118 -10.12 -8.40 -10.31
C VAL A 118 -11.25 -7.46 -9.86
N TRP A 119 -12.47 -7.70 -10.35
CA TRP A 119 -13.61 -6.85 -10.06
C TRP A 119 -14.01 -6.88 -8.60
N SER A 120 -14.03 -8.04 -7.95
CA SER A 120 -14.29 -8.13 -6.51
C SER A 120 -13.27 -7.35 -5.68
N PHE A 121 -12.00 -7.33 -6.10
CA PHE A 121 -10.97 -6.52 -5.45
C PHE A 121 -11.19 -5.01 -5.67
N ILE A 122 -11.58 -4.60 -6.88
CA ILE A 122 -11.92 -3.20 -7.18
C ILE A 122 -13.16 -2.76 -6.41
N ASP A 123 -14.24 -3.55 -6.44
CA ASP A 123 -15.48 -3.30 -5.71
C ASP A 123 -15.20 -3.16 -4.21
N LYS A 124 -14.30 -4.00 -3.68
CA LYS A 124 -13.85 -3.87 -2.30
C LYS A 124 -13.17 -2.53 -2.06
N ILE A 125 -12.17 -2.15 -2.85
CA ILE A 125 -11.48 -0.85 -2.71
C ILE A 125 -12.50 0.30 -2.76
N LEU A 126 -13.40 0.29 -3.75
CA LEU A 126 -14.42 1.31 -3.90
C LEU A 126 -15.34 1.39 -2.68
N SER A 127 -15.73 0.24 -2.11
CA SER A 127 -16.58 0.19 -0.91
C SER A 127 -15.91 0.75 0.35
N LEU A 128 -14.58 0.84 0.38
CA LEU A 128 -13.80 1.39 1.51
C LEU A 128 -13.47 2.88 1.32
N SER A 129 -13.83 3.45 0.17
CA SER A 129 -13.52 4.82 -0.22
C SER A 129 -14.76 5.71 -0.21
N HIS A 130 -14.59 7.00 -0.02
CA HIS A 130 -15.62 8.01 -0.29
C HIS A 130 -15.37 8.74 -1.62
N THR A 131 -16.35 9.51 -2.09
CA THR A 131 -16.17 10.41 -3.23
C THR A 131 -14.99 11.36 -2.99
N GLY A 132 -14.00 11.36 -3.88
CA GLY A 132 -12.79 12.19 -3.76
C GLY A 132 -11.58 11.47 -3.16
N SER A 133 -11.71 10.20 -2.76
CA SER A 133 -10.57 9.42 -2.26
C SER A 133 -9.50 9.23 -3.32
N LEU A 134 -8.26 9.14 -2.87
CA LEU A 134 -7.10 8.82 -3.70
C LEU A 134 -6.83 7.31 -3.68
N LEU A 135 -6.74 6.69 -4.86
CA LEU A 135 -6.52 5.25 -5.02
C LEU A 135 -5.22 4.97 -5.77
N PHE A 136 -4.30 4.23 -5.12
CA PHE A 136 -2.98 3.93 -5.66
C PHE A 136 -2.62 2.44 -5.53
N PRO A 137 -2.65 1.68 -6.65
CA PRO A 137 -2.18 0.30 -6.68
C PRO A 137 -0.72 0.19 -7.18
N GLU A 138 0.15 -0.49 -6.42
CA GLU A 138 1.51 -0.84 -6.85
C GLU A 138 1.62 -2.33 -7.23
N LYS A 139 2.33 -2.63 -8.33
CA LYS A 139 2.49 -3.99 -8.88
C LYS A 139 3.53 -4.81 -8.11
N ALA A 140 3.33 -6.13 -8.05
CA ALA A 140 4.31 -7.08 -7.51
C ALA A 140 5.65 -7.08 -8.26
N HIS A 141 6.74 -7.02 -7.49
CA HIS A 141 8.07 -7.35 -7.94
C HIS A 141 8.31 -8.85 -7.70
N PHE A 142 8.22 -9.66 -8.74
CA PHE A 142 8.78 -11.01 -8.72
C PHE A 142 10.19 -10.94 -9.31
N ALA A 143 11.19 -11.23 -8.51
CA ALA A 143 12.55 -11.35 -9.00
C ALA A 143 12.71 -12.63 -9.84
N VAL A 144 12.68 -12.49 -11.17
CA VAL A 144 13.63 -13.15 -12.09
C VAL A 144 14.06 -12.07 -13.11
N PRO A 145 15.36 -11.93 -13.45
CA PRO A 145 15.95 -10.61 -13.77
C PRO A 145 15.71 -10.07 -15.19
N TYR A 146 14.95 -10.75 -16.05
CA TYR A 146 14.85 -10.37 -17.47
C TYR A 146 13.51 -10.82 -18.09
N ASP A 147 12.39 -10.19 -17.73
CA ASP A 147 11.29 -10.03 -18.69
C ASP A 147 10.34 -8.90 -18.25
N HIS A 148 10.53 -7.72 -18.83
CA HIS A 148 9.76 -6.52 -18.51
C HIS A 148 8.61 -6.34 -19.49
N THR A 149 7.53 -7.08 -19.31
CA THR A 149 6.25 -6.79 -19.98
C THR A 149 5.30 -6.04 -19.04
N HIS A 150 5.14 -4.75 -19.37
CA HIS A 150 4.30 -3.76 -18.70
C HIS A 150 2.81 -3.91 -19.09
N LYS A 151 1.91 -3.52 -18.14
CA LYS A 151 0.45 -3.24 -18.18
C LYS A 151 -0.23 -3.86 -16.93
N MET A 152 -1.09 -3.23 -16.11
CA MET A 152 -1.75 -1.90 -16.05
C MET A 152 -1.80 -1.38 -14.58
N GLY A 153 -2.00 -0.07 -14.39
CA GLY A 153 -2.40 0.57 -13.13
C GLY A 153 -3.86 1.05 -13.17
N ILE A 154 -4.46 1.39 -12.02
CA ILE A 154 -5.71 2.14 -11.95
C ILE A 154 -5.57 3.25 -10.92
N PHE A 155 -5.61 4.48 -11.41
CA PHE A 155 -5.81 5.71 -10.66
C PHE A 155 -7.29 6.07 -10.77
N MET A 156 -7.96 6.37 -9.66
CA MET A 156 -9.25 7.07 -9.68
C MET A 156 -9.28 8.07 -8.52
N GLY A 157 -9.01 9.33 -8.85
CA GLY A 157 -9.37 10.48 -8.03
C GLY A 157 -10.42 11.29 -8.78
N LYS A 158 -11.46 11.76 -8.08
CA LYS A 158 -12.21 12.94 -8.52
C LYS A 158 -11.62 14.13 -7.76
N ILE A 159 -10.72 14.85 -8.42
CA ILE A 159 -10.38 16.21 -7.99
C ILE A 159 -11.60 17.07 -8.36
N SER A 160 -12.11 17.81 -7.36
CA SER A 160 -13.25 18.72 -7.49
C SER A 160 -13.08 19.73 -8.61
#